data_AF-A0A7C9A7J4-F1
#
_entry.id   AF-A0A7C9A7J4-F1
#
_cell.length_a   1.000
_cell.length_b   1.000
_cell.length_c   1.000
_cell.angle_alpha   90.00
_cell.angle_beta   90.00
_cell.angle_gamma   90.00
#
_symmetry.space_group_name_H-M   'P 1'
#
loop_
_entity.id
_entity.type
_entity.pdbx_description
1 polymer ?
#
loop_
_entity_poly.entity_id
_entity_poly.type
_entity_poly.pdbx_seq_one_letter_code
_entity_poly.pdbx_strand_id
1 'polypeptide(L)'
;MEKSMEDDKGQVLNQIIDTITEISSISDYRPPMKRQYCNLARRLKLLIPMFEEVKESKEPLSHETLQSLLHFKDSLQPALDLLLFGSHGSKIYLALEREQIMTKFLEVTSKLEEALDASPYETLDISDEVKEQVELVLAQFRRAKGRADAPDAELNECLLSLYSSNDAATDPSIVKRVAEKLQLMKIDDLMQESVALTEMASSSGGYPDEKIEKMCNLLKKIKDFV
;
A
#
# COMPACT_ATOMS: atom_id res chain seq x y z
N MET A 1 -31.07 19.80 -13.82
CA MET A 1 -30.57 19.33 -12.51
C MET A 1 -30.30 17.83 -12.57
N GLU A 2 -31.27 17.00 -12.96
CA GLU A 2 -31.10 15.53 -13.12
C GLU A 2 -29.96 15.14 -14.07
N LYS A 3 -29.88 15.72 -15.28
CA LYS A 3 -28.79 15.44 -16.23
C LYS A 3 -27.39 15.81 -15.73
N SER A 4 -27.27 16.75 -14.78
CA SER A 4 -25.98 17.14 -14.17
C SER A 4 -25.56 16.13 -13.11
N MET A 5 -26.51 15.65 -12.30
CA MET A 5 -26.25 14.67 -11.24
C MET A 5 -25.95 13.27 -11.80
N GLU A 6 -26.52 12.92 -12.96
CA GLU A 6 -26.24 11.67 -13.65
C GLU A 6 -24.84 11.65 -14.30
N ASP A 7 -24.39 12.80 -14.83
CA ASP A 7 -23.02 13.01 -15.31
C ASP A 7 -22.01 12.93 -14.13
N ASP A 8 -22.35 13.54 -12.99
CA ASP A 8 -21.55 13.48 -11.76
C ASP A 8 -21.44 12.04 -11.20
N LYS A 9 -22.54 11.26 -11.21
CA LYS A 9 -22.55 9.83 -10.84
C LYS A 9 -21.56 9.04 -11.69
N GLY A 10 -21.69 9.14 -13.02
CA GLY A 10 -20.85 8.41 -13.95
C GLY A 10 -19.36 8.77 -13.79
N GLN A 11 -19.07 10.05 -13.55
CA GLN A 11 -17.70 10.51 -13.32
C GLN A 11 -17.09 9.93 -12.04
N VAL A 12 -17.83 9.95 -10.91
CA VAL A 12 -17.34 9.40 -9.63
C VAL A 12 -17.07 7.90 -9.74
N LEU A 13 -17.98 7.14 -10.36
CA LEU A 13 -17.81 5.69 -10.53
C LEU A 13 -16.62 5.35 -11.43
N ASN A 14 -16.44 6.06 -12.55
CA ASN A 14 -15.26 5.88 -13.40
C ASN A 14 -13.97 6.17 -12.64
N GLN A 15 -13.91 7.26 -11.86
CA GLN A 15 -12.73 7.59 -11.04
C GLN A 15 -12.41 6.47 -10.04
N ILE A 16 -13.43 5.90 -9.37
CA ILE A 16 -13.24 4.77 -8.45
C ILE A 16 -12.65 3.55 -9.19
N ILE A 17 -13.26 3.17 -10.31
CA ILE A 17 -12.82 2.02 -11.11
C ILE A 17 -11.40 2.22 -11.64
N ASP A 18 -11.09 3.42 -12.15
CA ASP A 18 -9.78 3.77 -12.68
C ASP A 18 -8.71 3.69 -11.58
N THR A 19 -8.97 4.26 -10.39
CA THR A 19 -8.02 4.19 -9.26
C THR A 19 -7.82 2.74 -8.77
N ILE A 20 -8.89 1.93 -8.69
CA ILE A 20 -8.74 0.51 -8.32
C ILE A 20 -7.95 -0.27 -9.39
N THR A 21 -8.16 0.05 -10.66
CA THR A 21 -7.45 -0.56 -11.78
C THR A 21 -5.97 -0.19 -11.75
N GLU A 22 -5.65 1.07 -11.47
CA GLU A 22 -4.29 1.54 -11.24
C GLU A 22 -3.64 0.76 -10.09
N ILE A 23 -4.28 0.70 -8.93
CA ILE A 23 -3.85 -0.10 -7.77
C ILE A 23 -3.58 -1.56 -8.17
N SER A 24 -4.48 -2.14 -8.98
CA SER A 24 -4.40 -3.53 -9.42
C SER A 24 -3.26 -3.79 -10.40
N SER A 25 -2.75 -2.75 -11.06
CA SER A 25 -1.63 -2.82 -12.01
C SER A 25 -0.27 -2.68 -11.32
N ILE A 26 -0.24 -2.20 -10.07
CA ILE A 26 0.98 -2.12 -9.27
C ILE A 26 1.55 -3.53 -9.09
N SER A 27 2.81 -3.67 -9.45
CA SER A 27 3.58 -4.91 -9.32
C SER A 27 4.79 -4.69 -8.41
N ASP A 28 5.60 -5.73 -8.21
CA ASP A 28 6.90 -5.63 -7.54
C ASP A 28 6.89 -5.03 -6.12
N TYR A 29 5.81 -5.27 -5.37
CA TYR A 29 5.78 -4.94 -3.95
C TYR A 29 6.98 -5.51 -3.20
N ARG A 30 7.63 -4.64 -2.43
CA ARG A 30 8.91 -4.90 -1.76
C ARG A 30 8.69 -5.60 -0.40
N PRO A 31 9.60 -6.50 0.02
CA PRO A 31 9.63 -6.99 1.39
C PRO A 31 9.90 -5.84 2.39
N PRO A 32 9.50 -5.95 3.66
CA PRO A 32 8.88 -7.13 4.30
C PRO A 32 7.34 -7.18 4.20
N MET A 33 6.68 -6.15 3.66
CA MET A 33 5.21 -6.01 3.69
C MET A 33 4.51 -6.43 2.39
N LYS A 34 5.26 -7.06 1.48
CA LYS A 34 4.79 -7.52 0.17
C LYS A 34 3.43 -8.22 0.22
N ARG A 35 3.25 -9.15 1.16
CA ARG A 35 2.01 -9.94 1.27
C ARG A 35 0.80 -9.06 1.61
N GLN A 36 0.97 -8.11 2.53
CA GLN A 36 -0.08 -7.22 2.99
C GLN A 36 -0.53 -6.31 1.83
N TYR A 37 0.43 -5.75 1.09
CA TYR A 37 0.15 -4.93 -0.09
C TYR A 37 -0.54 -5.72 -1.21
N CYS A 38 -0.03 -6.92 -1.55
CA CYS A 38 -0.69 -7.80 -2.52
C CYS A 38 -2.14 -8.12 -2.13
N ASN A 39 -2.38 -8.41 -0.86
CA ASN A 39 -3.71 -8.75 -0.38
C ASN A 39 -4.66 -7.55 -0.45
N LEU A 40 -4.19 -6.34 -0.12
CA LEU A 40 -4.99 -5.13 -0.21
C LEU A 40 -5.38 -4.83 -1.66
N ALA A 41 -4.42 -4.81 -2.58
CA ALA A 41 -4.67 -4.57 -4.00
C ALA A 41 -5.66 -5.59 -4.58
N ARG A 42 -5.48 -6.88 -4.25
CA ARG A 42 -6.40 -7.94 -4.69
C ARG A 42 -7.82 -7.75 -4.18
N ARG A 43 -7.99 -7.34 -2.91
CA ARG A 43 -9.33 -7.11 -2.34
C ARG A 43 -10.03 -5.92 -2.99
N LEU A 44 -9.30 -4.83 -3.19
CA LEU A 44 -9.84 -3.65 -3.88
C LEU A 44 -10.30 -4.01 -5.29
N LYS A 45 -9.52 -4.80 -6.03
CA LYS A 45 -9.90 -5.30 -7.36
C LYS A 45 -11.23 -6.05 -7.39
N LEU A 46 -11.56 -6.79 -6.33
CA LEU A 46 -12.81 -7.54 -6.23
C LEU A 46 -14.04 -6.63 -6.13
N LEU A 47 -13.87 -5.33 -5.88
CA LEU A 47 -14.98 -4.37 -5.80
C LEU A 47 -15.33 -3.74 -7.16
N ILE A 48 -14.53 -3.97 -8.21
CA ILE A 48 -14.80 -3.40 -9.55
C ILE A 48 -16.22 -3.77 -10.06
N PRO A 49 -16.68 -5.05 -9.98
CA PRO A 49 -18.00 -5.42 -10.48
C PRO A 49 -19.15 -4.63 -9.82
N MET A 50 -19.03 -4.31 -8.53
CA MET A 50 -20.01 -3.47 -7.83
C MET A 50 -20.17 -2.11 -8.50
N PHE A 51 -19.05 -1.43 -8.77
CA PHE A 51 -19.11 -0.10 -9.37
C PHE A 51 -19.55 -0.14 -10.84
N GLU A 52 -19.24 -1.21 -11.57
CA GLU A 52 -19.71 -1.44 -12.94
C GLU A 52 -21.23 -1.62 -12.98
N GLU A 53 -21.80 -2.50 -12.13
CA GLU A 53 -23.25 -2.70 -12.09
C GLU A 53 -24.00 -1.44 -11.63
N VAL A 54 -23.49 -0.71 -10.62
CA VAL A 54 -24.10 0.56 -10.18
C VAL A 54 -24.10 1.61 -11.30
N LYS A 55 -23.07 1.61 -12.15
CA LYS A 55 -22.95 2.51 -13.30
C LYS A 55 -23.93 2.14 -14.42
N GLU A 56 -24.16 0.85 -14.64
CA GLU A 56 -25.10 0.34 -15.65
C GLU A 56 -26.56 0.41 -15.19
N SER A 57 -26.81 0.44 -13.88
CA SER A 57 -28.15 0.59 -13.33
C SER A 57 -28.76 1.93 -13.73
N LYS A 58 -30.03 1.85 -14.18
CA LYS A 58 -30.88 2.98 -14.54
C LYS A 58 -31.51 3.64 -13.32
N GLU A 59 -31.33 3.07 -12.13
CA GLU A 59 -31.88 3.65 -10.92
C GLU A 59 -31.09 4.89 -10.49
N PRO A 60 -31.80 5.98 -10.12
CA PRO A 60 -31.15 7.15 -9.55
C PRO A 60 -30.55 6.80 -8.20
N LEU A 61 -29.31 7.24 -7.96
CA LEU A 61 -28.70 7.09 -6.65
C LEU A 61 -29.30 8.08 -5.67
N SER A 62 -29.53 7.62 -4.43
CA SER A 62 -29.83 8.53 -3.34
C SER A 62 -28.64 9.46 -3.06
N HIS A 63 -28.90 10.63 -2.47
CA HIS A 63 -27.84 11.54 -2.05
C HIS A 63 -26.88 10.87 -1.05
N GLU A 64 -27.41 10.05 -0.15
CA GLU A 64 -26.62 9.31 0.85
C GLU A 64 -25.68 8.29 0.19
N THR A 65 -26.17 7.58 -0.82
CA THR A 65 -25.36 6.65 -1.62
C THR A 65 -24.23 7.38 -2.36
N LEU A 66 -24.55 8.50 -3.02
CA LEU A 66 -23.54 9.29 -3.73
C LEU A 66 -22.45 9.82 -2.79
N GLN A 67 -22.84 10.29 -1.60
CA GLN A 67 -21.91 10.74 -0.57
C GLN A 67 -21.01 9.58 -0.08
N SER A 68 -21.56 8.39 0.08
CA SER A 68 -20.80 7.19 0.46
C SER A 68 -19.80 6.79 -0.62
N LEU A 69 -20.17 6.86 -1.90
CA LEU A 69 -19.26 6.63 -3.03
C LEU A 69 -18.12 7.66 -3.08
N LEU A 70 -18.43 8.94 -2.84
CA LEU A 70 -17.40 9.99 -2.75
C LEU A 70 -16.42 9.73 -1.60
N HIS A 71 -16.94 9.35 -0.43
CA HIS A 71 -16.09 8.99 0.72
C HIS A 71 -15.21 7.77 0.43
N PHE A 72 -15.76 6.74 -0.21
CA PHE A 72 -14.99 5.59 -0.66
C PHE A 72 -13.90 5.99 -1.66
N LYS A 73 -14.24 6.81 -2.66
CA LYS A 73 -13.28 7.36 -3.61
C LYS A 73 -12.14 8.09 -2.90
N ASP A 74 -12.45 8.97 -1.96
CA ASP A 74 -11.44 9.73 -1.22
C ASP A 74 -10.54 8.83 -0.36
N SER A 75 -11.07 7.69 0.12
CA SER A 75 -10.30 6.68 0.85
C SER A 75 -9.34 5.85 -0.03
N LEU A 76 -9.54 5.83 -1.36
CA LEU A 76 -8.65 5.12 -2.28
C LEU A 76 -7.30 5.83 -2.48
N GLN A 77 -7.25 7.17 -2.43
CA GLN A 77 -6.00 7.89 -2.66
C GLN A 77 -4.90 7.53 -1.64
N PRO A 78 -5.17 7.52 -0.31
CA PRO A 78 -4.19 7.04 0.67
C PRO A 78 -3.76 5.58 0.45
N ALA A 79 -4.65 4.74 -0.09
CA ALA A 79 -4.34 3.35 -0.42
C ALA A 79 -3.42 3.25 -1.64
N LEU A 80 -3.70 4.02 -2.70
CA LEU A 80 -2.84 4.13 -3.87
C LEU A 80 -1.44 4.61 -3.47
N ASP A 81 -1.35 5.70 -2.72
CA ASP A 81 -0.07 6.27 -2.26
C ASP A 81 0.74 5.25 -1.44
N LEU A 82 0.08 4.55 -0.51
CA LEU A 82 0.71 3.52 0.32
C LEU A 82 1.24 2.35 -0.52
N LEU A 83 0.47 1.89 -1.51
CA LEU A 83 0.84 0.76 -2.36
C LEU A 83 1.96 1.14 -3.35
N LEU A 84 1.91 2.35 -3.91
CA LEU A 84 3.00 2.88 -4.73
C LEU A 84 4.29 3.00 -3.91
N PHE A 85 4.21 3.51 -2.68
CA PHE A 85 5.34 3.54 -1.76
C PHE A 85 5.86 2.14 -1.44
N GLY A 86 4.97 1.17 -1.26
CA GLY A 86 5.32 -0.24 -1.05
C GLY A 86 5.97 -0.93 -2.26
N SER A 87 5.85 -0.36 -3.47
CA SER A 87 6.43 -0.89 -4.71
C SER A 87 7.72 -0.15 -5.11
N HIS A 88 7.81 1.16 -4.86
CA HIS A 88 8.94 1.99 -5.30
C HIS A 88 9.86 2.49 -4.18
N GLY A 89 9.37 2.54 -2.93
CA GLY A 89 10.12 3.05 -1.78
C GLY A 89 11.28 2.16 -1.34
N SER A 90 12.30 2.74 -0.71
CA SER A 90 13.52 2.02 -0.27
C SER A 90 13.20 0.75 0.53
N LYS A 91 13.78 -0.38 0.13
CA LYS A 91 13.65 -1.67 0.84
C LYS A 91 14.24 -1.58 2.26
N ILE A 92 15.35 -0.86 2.42
CA ILE A 92 15.99 -0.57 3.71
C ILE A 92 15.02 0.23 4.60
N TYR A 93 14.44 1.31 4.07
CA TYR A 93 13.48 2.12 4.82
C TYR A 93 12.24 1.30 5.22
N LEU A 94 11.67 0.54 4.27
CA LEU A 94 10.49 -0.30 4.51
C LEU A 94 10.73 -1.33 5.63
N ALA A 95 11.96 -1.81 5.77
CA ALA A 95 12.35 -2.74 6.82
C ALA A 95 12.64 -2.05 8.17
N LEU A 96 13.34 -0.91 8.16
CA LEU A 96 13.66 -0.16 9.39
C LEU A 96 12.42 0.49 10.03
N GLU A 97 11.54 1.09 9.23
CA GLU A 97 10.35 1.82 9.69
C GLU A 97 9.07 0.95 9.62
N ARG A 98 9.24 -0.38 9.64
CA ARG A 98 8.16 -1.36 9.46
C ARG A 98 6.96 -1.12 10.37
N GLU A 99 7.19 -0.80 11.64
CA GLU A 99 6.11 -0.57 12.61
C GLU A 99 5.26 0.64 12.21
N GLN A 100 5.88 1.76 11.87
CA GLN A 100 5.19 2.95 11.40
C GLN A 100 4.39 2.68 10.12
N ILE A 101 4.99 1.95 9.18
CA ILE A 101 4.36 1.58 7.92
C ILE A 101 3.15 0.67 8.17
N MET A 102 3.26 -0.28 9.10
CA MET A 102 2.15 -1.16 9.47
C MET A 102 1.01 -0.41 10.13
N THR A 103 1.31 0.57 10.99
CA THR A 103 0.28 1.45 11.56
C THR A 103 -0.47 2.17 10.44
N LYS A 104 0.25 2.78 9.49
CA LYS A 104 -0.37 3.45 8.33
C LYS A 104 -1.18 2.50 7.46
N PHE A 105 -0.70 1.27 7.25
CA PHE A 105 -1.44 0.24 6.52
C PHE A 105 -2.76 -0.12 7.21
N LEU A 106 -2.76 -0.29 8.53
CA LEU A 106 -3.97 -0.59 9.30
C LEU A 106 -4.95 0.60 9.31
N GLU A 107 -4.46 1.83 9.39
CA GLU A 107 -5.27 3.04 9.28
C GLU A 107 -5.97 3.13 7.91
N VAL A 108 -5.22 2.96 6.82
CA VAL A 108 -5.76 2.95 5.45
C VAL A 108 -6.78 1.83 5.28
N THR A 109 -6.46 0.62 5.73
CA THR A 109 -7.38 -0.53 5.68
C THR A 109 -8.66 -0.25 6.48
N SER A 110 -8.57 0.48 7.59
CA SER A 110 -9.73 0.84 8.39
C SER A 110 -10.61 1.86 7.72
N LYS A 111 -10.04 2.89 7.11
CA LYS A 111 -10.79 3.89 6.34
C LYS A 111 -11.53 3.27 5.15
N LEU A 112 -10.89 2.36 4.43
CA LEU A 112 -11.52 1.63 3.32
C LEU A 112 -12.70 0.76 3.79
N GLU A 113 -12.53 0.08 4.93
CA GLU A 113 -13.59 -0.74 5.50
C GLU A 113 -14.78 0.11 5.97
N GLU A 114 -14.51 1.19 6.71
CA GLU A 114 -15.55 2.11 7.18
C GLU A 114 -16.30 2.76 6.01
N ALA A 115 -15.59 3.15 4.95
CA ALA A 115 -16.21 3.73 3.76
C ALA A 115 -17.07 2.73 2.99
N LEU A 116 -16.63 1.47 2.91
CA LEU A 116 -17.39 0.41 2.24
C LEU A 116 -18.60 -0.05 3.08
N ASP A 117 -18.45 -0.14 4.40
CA ASP A 117 -19.52 -0.55 5.33
C ASP A 117 -20.61 0.51 5.46
N ALA A 118 -20.25 1.79 5.33
CA ALA A 118 -21.22 2.89 5.26
C ALA A 118 -21.99 2.94 3.93
N SER A 119 -21.54 2.22 2.90
CA SER A 119 -22.22 2.19 1.61
C SER A 119 -23.53 1.40 1.72
N PRO A 120 -24.66 1.90 1.21
CA PRO A 120 -25.94 1.18 1.26
C PRO A 120 -26.01 0.09 0.17
N TYR A 121 -25.00 -0.79 0.09
CA TYR A 121 -24.86 -1.75 -1.01
C TYR A 121 -25.98 -2.81 -1.05
N GLU A 122 -26.60 -3.11 0.08
CA GLU A 122 -27.77 -4.00 0.18
C GLU A 122 -28.98 -3.49 -0.59
N THR A 123 -29.14 -2.15 -0.65
CA THR A 123 -30.28 -1.50 -1.30
C THR A 123 -29.98 -1.10 -2.75
N LEU A 124 -28.76 -1.36 -3.25
CA LEU A 124 -28.42 -1.10 -4.64
C LEU A 124 -29.06 -2.16 -5.54
N ASP A 125 -29.44 -1.71 -6.74
CA ASP A 125 -29.83 -2.55 -7.88
C ASP A 125 -28.58 -3.18 -8.50
N ILE A 126 -28.00 -4.13 -7.75
CA ILE A 126 -26.86 -4.97 -8.12
C ILE A 126 -27.22 -6.44 -7.82
N SER A 127 -26.56 -7.35 -8.52
CA SER A 127 -26.77 -8.79 -8.41
C SER A 127 -26.41 -9.32 -7.02
N ASP A 128 -27.10 -10.39 -6.60
CA ASP A 128 -26.83 -11.06 -5.32
C ASP A 128 -25.38 -11.57 -5.24
N GLU A 129 -24.80 -12.03 -6.37
CA GLU A 129 -23.39 -12.44 -6.45
C GLU A 129 -22.44 -11.29 -6.11
N VAL A 130 -22.71 -10.08 -6.61
CA VAL A 130 -21.91 -8.89 -6.30
C VAL A 130 -22.10 -8.47 -4.85
N LYS A 131 -23.31 -8.56 -4.28
CA LYS A 131 -23.55 -8.30 -2.85
C LYS A 131 -22.72 -9.24 -1.97
N GLU A 132 -22.77 -10.53 -2.24
CA GLU A 132 -21.97 -11.54 -1.53
C GLU A 132 -20.45 -11.27 -1.65
N GLN A 133 -20.00 -10.81 -2.82
CA GLN A 133 -18.60 -10.42 -3.03
C GLN A 133 -18.21 -9.21 -2.17
N VAL A 134 -19.05 -8.18 -2.08
CA VAL A 134 -18.82 -7.00 -1.23
C VAL A 134 -18.77 -7.40 0.24
N GLU A 135 -19.71 -8.22 0.71
CA GLU A 135 -19.71 -8.76 2.08
C GLU A 135 -18.43 -9.54 2.39
N LEU A 136 -17.98 -10.37 1.44
CA LEU A 136 -16.75 -11.14 1.59
C LEU A 136 -15.54 -10.20 1.73
N VAL A 137 -15.44 -9.14 0.93
CA VAL A 137 -14.37 -8.14 1.02
C VAL A 137 -14.40 -7.42 2.36
N LEU A 138 -15.57 -6.96 2.82
CA LEU A 138 -15.77 -6.35 4.13
C LEU A 138 -15.30 -7.28 5.27
N ALA A 139 -15.73 -8.54 5.25
CA ALA A 139 -15.33 -9.53 6.23
C ALA A 139 -13.81 -9.77 6.23
N GLN A 140 -13.15 -9.66 5.07
CA GLN A 140 -11.70 -9.78 4.97
C GLN A 140 -10.97 -8.53 5.49
N PHE A 141 -11.49 -7.33 5.29
CA PHE A 141 -10.93 -6.12 5.89
C PHE A 141 -11.00 -6.17 7.42
N ARG A 142 -12.15 -6.54 7.98
CA ARG A 142 -12.33 -6.73 9.43
C ARG A 142 -11.34 -7.74 10.02
N ARG A 143 -11.14 -8.88 9.33
CA ARG A 143 -10.15 -9.88 9.73
C ARG A 143 -8.71 -9.38 9.66
N ALA A 144 -8.39 -8.52 8.69
CA ALA A 144 -7.04 -7.99 8.52
C ALA A 144 -6.62 -7.06 9.67
N LYS A 145 -7.58 -6.32 10.28
CA LYS A 145 -7.31 -5.47 11.45
C LYS A 145 -6.78 -6.25 12.67
N GLY A 146 -7.13 -7.53 12.79
CA GLY A 146 -6.73 -8.39 13.92
C GLY A 146 -5.46 -9.23 13.71
N ARG A 147 -4.81 -9.16 12.54
CA ARG A 147 -3.64 -9.99 12.19
C ARG A 147 -2.44 -9.12 11.83
N ALA A 148 -1.67 -8.71 12.85
CA ALA A 148 -0.29 -8.29 12.62
C ALA A 148 0.56 -9.55 12.44
N ASP A 149 1.11 -9.75 11.24
CA ASP A 149 2.08 -10.83 11.05
C ASP A 149 3.30 -10.59 11.95
N ALA A 150 3.77 -11.68 12.58
CA ALA A 150 4.98 -11.62 13.38
C ALA A 150 6.12 -11.02 12.52
N PRO A 151 6.79 -9.97 13.01
CA PRO A 151 7.94 -9.42 12.31
C PRO A 151 9.02 -10.50 12.13
N ASP A 152 9.78 -10.40 11.05
CA ASP A 152 11.00 -11.18 10.90
C ASP A 152 12.03 -10.63 11.89
N ALA A 153 11.99 -11.15 13.12
CA ALA A 153 12.82 -10.68 14.23
C ALA A 153 14.31 -10.77 13.89
N GLU A 154 14.73 -11.83 13.18
CA GLU A 154 16.10 -12.01 12.75
C GLU A 154 16.53 -10.94 11.72
N LEU A 155 15.68 -10.62 10.74
CA LEU A 155 15.96 -9.52 9.81
C LEU A 155 16.11 -8.20 10.55
N ASN A 156 15.18 -7.90 11.47
CA ASN A 156 15.20 -6.65 12.22
C ASN A 156 16.46 -6.53 13.08
N GLU A 157 16.85 -7.58 13.80
CA GLU A 157 18.06 -7.59 14.62
C GLU A 157 19.32 -7.39 13.78
N CYS A 158 19.46 -8.15 12.68
CA CYS A 158 20.57 -7.99 11.75
C CYS A 158 20.62 -6.56 11.19
N LEU A 159 19.49 -6.04 10.71
CA LEU A 159 19.40 -4.71 10.11
C LEU A 159 19.77 -3.60 11.10
N LEU A 160 19.25 -3.66 12.33
CA LEU A 160 19.56 -2.70 13.40
C LEU A 160 21.04 -2.73 13.79
N SER A 161 21.65 -3.92 13.83
CA SER A 161 23.09 -4.05 14.11
C SER A 161 23.95 -3.36 13.04
N LEU A 162 23.58 -3.51 11.76
CA LEU A 162 24.29 -2.88 10.64
C LEU A 162 24.07 -1.36 10.59
N TYR A 163 22.84 -0.94 10.90
CA TYR A 163 22.40 0.47 10.89
C TYR A 163 23.05 1.28 12.01
N SER A 164 23.27 0.66 13.18
CA SER A 164 23.85 1.32 14.36
C SER A 164 25.38 1.27 14.41
N SER A 165 26.00 0.38 13.62
CA SER A 165 27.45 0.23 13.61
C SER A 165 28.13 1.31 12.77
N ASN A 166 29.05 2.06 13.37
CA ASN A 166 29.94 2.98 12.68
C ASN A 166 31.25 2.31 12.22
N ASP A 167 31.47 1.04 12.56
CA ASP A 167 32.71 0.33 12.30
C ASP A 167 32.73 -0.34 10.92
N ALA A 168 33.92 -0.37 10.31
CA ALA A 168 34.17 -1.05 9.04
C ALA A 168 34.17 -2.59 9.17
N ALA A 169 34.41 -3.10 10.38
CA ALA A 169 34.45 -4.54 10.68
C ALA A 169 33.02 -5.07 10.92
N THR A 170 32.23 -5.10 9.86
CA THR A 170 30.90 -5.71 9.88
C THR A 170 31.02 -7.20 9.57
N ASP A 171 30.37 -8.07 10.34
CA ASP A 171 30.32 -9.51 10.06
C ASP A 171 29.71 -9.76 8.67
N PRO A 172 30.48 -10.32 7.70
CA PRO A 172 29.98 -10.55 6.34
C PRO A 172 28.74 -11.46 6.29
N SER A 173 28.55 -12.33 7.27
CA SER A 173 27.37 -13.20 7.34
C SER A 173 26.08 -12.43 7.62
N ILE A 174 26.16 -11.35 8.43
CA ILE A 174 25.06 -10.45 8.72
C ILE A 174 24.71 -9.62 7.49
N VAL A 175 25.73 -9.08 6.80
CA VAL A 175 25.53 -8.30 5.55
C VAL A 175 24.88 -9.17 4.48
N LYS A 176 25.37 -10.39 4.29
CA LYS A 176 24.79 -11.37 3.36
C LYS A 176 23.31 -11.60 3.64
N ARG A 177 22.96 -11.86 4.90
CA ARG A 177 21.58 -12.16 5.30
C ARG A 177 20.64 -10.98 5.02
N VAL A 178 21.08 -9.76 5.34
CA VAL A 178 20.30 -8.55 5.06
C VAL A 178 20.15 -8.34 3.55
N ALA A 179 21.23 -8.49 2.78
CA ALA A 179 21.21 -8.37 1.32
C ALA A 179 20.26 -9.39 0.67
N GLU A 180 20.28 -10.65 1.11
CA GLU A 180 19.38 -11.70 0.62
C GLU A 180 17.91 -11.43 0.97
N LYS A 181 17.61 -11.12 2.24
CA LYS A 181 16.24 -10.88 2.70
C LYS A 181 15.63 -9.60 2.09
N LEU A 182 16.45 -8.56 1.88
CA LEU A 182 16.03 -7.36 1.18
C LEU A 182 16.11 -7.49 -0.35
N GLN A 183 16.61 -8.60 -0.88
CA GLN A 183 16.78 -8.79 -2.34
C GLN A 183 17.62 -7.67 -2.96
N LEU A 184 18.78 -7.38 -2.36
CA LEU A 184 19.78 -6.40 -2.78
C LEU A 184 21.07 -7.12 -3.20
N MET A 185 20.94 -8.07 -4.12
CA MET A 185 22.02 -8.99 -4.51
C MET A 185 22.57 -8.73 -5.92
N LYS A 186 22.00 -7.76 -6.64
CA LYS A 186 22.41 -7.38 -7.99
C LYS A 186 22.66 -5.88 -8.07
N ILE A 187 23.51 -5.48 -9.02
CA ILE A 187 23.82 -4.06 -9.28
C ILE A 187 22.54 -3.27 -9.54
N ASP A 188 21.60 -3.81 -10.32
CA ASP A 188 20.33 -3.15 -10.62
C ASP A 188 19.48 -2.93 -9.34
N ASP A 189 19.44 -3.91 -8.44
CA ASP A 189 18.73 -3.78 -7.16
C ASP A 189 19.34 -2.66 -6.30
N LEU A 190 20.68 -2.58 -6.26
CA LEU A 190 21.42 -1.55 -5.52
C LEU A 190 21.24 -0.16 -6.13
N MET A 191 21.19 -0.06 -7.45
CA MET A 191 20.94 1.20 -8.15
C MET A 191 19.52 1.71 -7.87
N GLN A 192 18.51 0.85 -7.99
CA GLN A 192 17.12 1.20 -7.66
C GLN A 192 16.98 1.61 -6.19
N GLU A 193 17.66 0.93 -5.28
CA GLU A 193 17.65 1.27 -3.86
C GLU A 193 18.30 2.63 -3.59
N SER A 194 19.42 2.93 -4.26
CA SER A 194 20.09 4.23 -4.15
C SER A 194 19.22 5.38 -4.66
N VAL A 195 18.50 5.17 -5.78
CA VAL A 195 17.57 6.16 -6.32
C VAL A 195 16.44 6.41 -5.33
N ALA A 196 15.81 5.34 -4.81
CA ALA A 196 14.72 5.45 -3.86
C ALA A 196 15.12 6.22 -2.58
N LEU A 197 16.31 5.95 -2.03
CA LEU A 197 16.83 6.69 -0.87
C LEU A 197 17.08 8.18 -1.19
N THR A 198 17.54 8.50 -2.40
CA THR A 198 17.83 9.88 -2.83
C THR A 198 16.54 10.68 -3.06
N GLU A 199 15.53 10.05 -3.66
CA GLU A 199 14.20 10.65 -3.83
C GLU A 199 13.58 10.98 -2.46
N MET A 200 13.67 10.06 -1.50
CA MET A 200 13.21 10.29 -0.12
C MET A 200 13.93 11.47 0.56
N ALA A 201 15.24 11.60 0.36
CA ALA A 201 16.01 12.74 0.88
C ALA A 201 15.61 14.08 0.25
N SER A 202 15.15 14.05 -1.01
CA SER A 202 14.74 15.25 -1.74
C SER A 202 13.36 15.74 -1.30
N SER A 203 12.48 14.82 -0.87
CA SER A 203 11.14 15.15 -0.39
C SER A 203 11.08 15.68 1.05
N SER A 204 12.15 15.57 1.84
CA SER A 204 12.17 15.94 3.28
C SER A 204 12.40 17.43 3.58
N GLY A 205 12.35 18.31 2.58
CA GLY A 205 12.35 19.77 2.81
C GLY A 205 13.70 20.37 3.23
N GLY A 206 14.82 19.69 2.98
CA GLY A 206 16.15 20.29 3.02
C GLY A 206 16.91 20.23 4.35
N TYR A 207 16.40 19.53 5.36
CA TYR A 207 17.24 19.13 6.50
C TYR A 207 17.99 17.83 6.15
N PRO A 208 19.29 17.70 6.48
CA PRO A 208 19.99 16.42 6.35
C PRO A 208 19.30 15.44 7.27
N ASP A 209 18.52 14.53 6.69
CA ASP A 209 17.91 13.45 7.44
C ASP A 209 19.03 12.46 7.79
N GLU A 210 19.58 12.60 9.00
CA GLU A 210 20.60 11.72 9.56
C GLU A 210 20.19 10.24 9.41
N LYS A 211 18.88 9.96 9.42
CA LYS A 211 18.38 8.61 9.18
C LYS A 211 18.67 8.13 7.76
N ILE A 212 18.42 8.97 6.75
CA ILE A 212 18.65 8.63 5.33
C ILE A 212 20.15 8.49 5.07
N GLU A 213 20.99 9.34 5.65
CA GLU A 213 22.45 9.18 5.55
C GLU A 213 22.93 7.83 6.11
N LYS A 214 22.41 7.43 7.28
CA LYS A 214 22.67 6.09 7.84
C LYS A 214 22.17 4.95 6.94
N MET A 215 21.02 5.13 6.28
CA MET A 215 20.51 4.15 5.31
C MET A 215 21.41 4.07 4.06
N CYS A 216 21.92 5.19 3.55
CA CYS A 216 22.89 5.22 2.45
C CYS A 216 24.21 4.53 2.83
N ASN A 217 24.70 4.75 4.06
CA ASN A 217 25.88 4.05 4.59
C ASN A 217 25.65 2.54 4.70
N LEU A 218 24.46 2.11 5.13
CA LEU A 218 24.07 0.71 5.13
C LEU A 218 24.04 0.13 3.71
N LEU A 219 23.45 0.83 2.74
CA LEU A 219 23.45 0.40 1.34
C LEU A 219 24.88 0.26 0.80
N LYS A 220 25.79 1.17 1.18
CA LYS A 220 27.21 1.08 0.83
C LYS A 220 27.86 -0.19 1.39
N LYS A 221 27.60 -0.55 2.65
CA LYS A 221 28.09 -1.80 3.24
C LYS A 221 27.58 -3.04 2.47
N ILE A 222 26.31 -3.03 2.04
CA ILE A 222 25.74 -4.09 1.21
C ILE A 222 26.43 -4.14 -0.16
N LYS A 223 26.62 -2.98 -0.79
CA LYS A 223 27.30 -2.86 -2.08
C LYS A 223 28.75 -3.35 -2.03
N ASP A 224 29.48 -3.05 -0.97
CA ASP A 224 30.88 -3.47 -0.82
C ASP A 224 31.00 -4.99 -0.56
N PHE A 225 29.90 -5.65 -0.18
CA PHE A 225 29.82 -7.10 0.02
C PHE A 225 29.44 -7.88 -1.26
N VAL A 226 28.51 -7.35 -2.07
CA VAL A 226 27.95 -8.00 -3.28
C VAL A 226 28.91 -7.92 -4.47
#